data_AF-I4C188-F1
#
_entry.id   AF-I4C188-F1
#
_cell.length_a   1.000
_cell.length_b   1.000
_cell.length_c   1.000
_cell.angle_alpha   90.00
_cell.angle_beta   90.00
_cell.angle_gamma   90.00
#
_symmetry.space_group_name_H-M   'P 1'
#
loop_
_entity.id
_entity.type
_entity.pdbx_description
1 polymer ?
#
loop_
_entity_poly.entity_id
_entity_poly.type
_entity_poly.pdbx_seq_one_letter_code
_entity_poly.pdbx_strand_id
1 'polypeptide(L)'
;MSTHDPRQVIENLRDHLATHDRTLSFLFGAGTSSSVNIAPTALPGQKPTHQPLIPGIEGLTEICYRAVCCIGENQTDAWGKLVCQCEQDSCPANVEDLLSKVRMKIDAIGDGETLVGLDKASLISIERTVCAAIAKTVNPSEDMIPTDMPHDSFASWVKSINRTTPVEIFTTNYDILFERAFEAARVPVFDGFVGTHRPFFYSECLEDEELLPKSKWVRLWKIHGSVNWLLENGTGKGRIIRSSPADTGELILPSHRKYDESRKQPYIAYIDRLSRILNAEHALLITCGYSFGDEHINAVLYGALDNRPTANIIALQFQELKEKDDLVREALRRPNLSVVGPNAAVISANWGHWQLTQPVDRKTCAFMDMGFDSNAMPEDGGSPANRTDDLTGKMRLGDFNWFCRFLKAMGGAFG
;
A
#
# COMPACT_ATOMS: atom_id res chain seq x y z
N MET A 1 3.95 -3.71 32.63
CA MET A 1 3.41 -3.77 31.26
C MET A 1 2.78 -2.42 30.98
N SER A 2 3.26 -1.69 29.98
CA SER A 2 2.59 -0.45 29.56
C SER A 2 1.30 -0.84 28.85
N THR A 3 0.24 -0.08 29.06
CA THR A 3 -1.04 -0.27 28.35
C THR A 3 -1.42 1.03 27.65
N HIS A 4 -2.07 0.89 26.51
CA HIS A 4 -2.52 2.01 25.69
C HIS A 4 -4.04 2.01 25.64
N ASP A 5 -4.64 3.19 25.81
CA ASP A 5 -6.09 3.36 25.68
C ASP A 5 -6.46 3.51 24.19
N PRO A 6 -7.14 2.52 23.59
CA PRO A 6 -7.51 2.59 22.18
C PRO A 6 -8.45 3.76 21.87
N ARG A 7 -9.25 4.23 22.85
CA ARG A 7 -10.13 5.39 22.67
C ARG A 7 -9.33 6.65 22.39
N GLN A 8 -8.27 6.89 23.16
CA GLN A 8 -7.42 8.05 22.98
C GLN A 8 -6.73 8.02 21.60
N VAL A 9 -6.31 6.83 21.14
CA VAL A 9 -5.68 6.67 19.82
C VAL A 9 -6.67 6.98 18.69
N ILE A 10 -7.90 6.48 18.78
CA ILE A 10 -8.95 6.73 17.78
C ILE A 10 -9.35 8.20 17.76
N GLU A 11 -9.53 8.83 18.93
CA GLU A 11 -9.85 10.26 19.04
C GLU A 11 -8.71 11.12 18.48
N ASN A 12 -7.46 10.83 18.84
CA ASN A 12 -6.29 11.53 18.28
C ASN A 12 -6.21 11.37 16.76
N LEU A 13 -6.44 10.17 16.22
CA LEU A 13 -6.44 9.93 14.77
C LEU A 13 -7.55 10.73 14.07
N ARG A 14 -8.76 10.74 14.64
CA ARG A 14 -9.87 11.55 14.14
C ARG A 14 -9.50 13.04 14.10
N ASP A 15 -8.92 13.55 15.18
CA ASP A 15 -8.58 14.97 15.29
C ASP A 15 -7.50 15.38 14.27
N HIS A 16 -6.50 14.50 14.04
CA HIS A 16 -5.54 14.68 12.96
C HIS A 16 -6.18 14.69 11.56
N LEU A 17 -7.14 13.81 11.31
CA LEU A 17 -7.85 13.73 10.03
C LEU A 17 -8.81 14.91 9.80
N ALA A 18 -9.40 15.45 10.87
CA ALA A 18 -10.30 16.61 10.83
C ALA A 18 -9.56 17.96 10.70
N THR A 19 -8.29 18.03 11.09
CA THR A 19 -7.46 19.24 11.00
C THR A 19 -7.30 19.67 9.54
N HIS A 20 -7.72 20.89 9.17
CA HIS A 20 -7.90 21.30 7.76
C HIS A 20 -6.69 22.00 7.12
N ASP A 21 -5.73 22.46 7.93
CA ASP A 21 -4.61 23.33 7.56
C ASP A 21 -3.27 22.61 7.35
N ARG A 22 -3.15 21.37 7.83
CA ARG A 22 -1.93 20.55 7.69
C ARG A 22 -1.96 19.71 6.43
N THR A 23 -0.79 19.41 5.86
CA THR A 23 -0.69 18.46 4.75
C THR A 23 -1.01 17.06 5.26
N LEU A 24 -2.03 16.44 4.68
CA LEU A 24 -2.43 15.08 5.02
C LEU A 24 -1.94 14.13 3.94
N SER A 25 -1.09 13.19 4.34
CA SER A 25 -0.47 12.24 3.42
C SER A 25 -0.81 10.81 3.79
N PHE A 26 -1.03 9.97 2.78
CA PHE A 26 -1.25 8.54 2.93
C PHE A 26 -0.20 7.74 2.17
N LEU A 27 0.20 6.59 2.71
CA LEU A 27 0.95 5.57 1.97
C LEU A 27 0.16 4.26 1.99
N PHE A 28 -0.34 3.86 0.83
CA PHE A 28 -1.12 2.64 0.65
C PHE A 28 -0.31 1.56 -0.05
N GLY A 29 -0.15 0.42 0.61
CA GLY A 29 0.50 -0.75 0.03
C GLY A 29 -0.47 -1.80 -0.48
N ALA A 30 0.05 -2.92 -0.98
CA ALA A 30 -0.70 -4.01 -1.62
C ALA A 30 -1.82 -4.61 -0.75
N GLY A 31 -1.76 -4.43 0.58
CA GLY A 31 -2.84 -4.82 1.49
C GLY A 31 -4.16 -4.09 1.22
N THR A 32 -4.12 -2.88 0.65
CA THR A 32 -5.33 -2.12 0.26
C THR A 32 -6.07 -2.78 -0.90
N SER A 33 -5.36 -3.18 -1.97
CA SER A 33 -5.93 -3.93 -3.09
C SER A 33 -6.37 -5.34 -2.67
N SER A 34 -5.59 -5.98 -1.79
CA SER A 34 -5.90 -7.30 -1.25
C SER A 34 -7.12 -7.32 -0.33
N SER A 35 -7.50 -6.18 0.23
CA SER A 35 -8.66 -6.08 1.13
C SER A 35 -10.01 -6.16 0.40
N VAL A 36 -10.01 -6.00 -0.93
CA VAL A 36 -11.23 -6.09 -1.74
C VAL A 36 -11.65 -7.55 -1.86
N ASN A 37 -12.72 -7.92 -1.18
CA ASN A 37 -13.21 -9.30 -1.15
C ASN A 37 -14.18 -9.58 -2.30
N ILE A 38 -13.88 -10.62 -3.10
CA ILE A 38 -14.74 -11.14 -4.17
C ILE A 38 -15.45 -12.45 -3.80
N ALA A 39 -15.23 -12.95 -2.58
CA ALA A 39 -15.89 -14.17 -2.15
C ALA A 39 -17.43 -13.97 -2.05
N PRO A 40 -18.24 -15.02 -2.29
CA PRO A 40 -19.68 -14.96 -2.12
C PRO A 40 -20.04 -14.47 -0.71
N THR A 41 -21.08 -13.63 -0.60
CA THR A 41 -21.58 -13.20 0.70
C THR A 41 -21.94 -14.41 1.55
N ALA A 42 -21.32 -14.53 2.72
CA ALA A 42 -21.56 -15.66 3.60
C ALA A 42 -23.03 -15.72 4.02
N LEU A 43 -23.60 -16.93 4.01
CA LEU A 43 -24.92 -17.17 4.55
C LEU A 43 -24.92 -16.91 6.08
N PRO A 44 -26.07 -16.51 6.68
CA PRO A 44 -26.16 -16.28 8.11
C PRO A 44 -25.63 -17.48 8.92
N GLY A 45 -24.62 -17.25 9.77
CA GLY A 45 -24.00 -18.28 10.60
C GLY A 45 -22.77 -18.98 10.00
N GLN A 46 -22.35 -18.64 8.77
CA GLN A 46 -21.07 -19.07 8.21
C GLN A 46 -20.01 -17.98 8.35
N LYS A 47 -18.76 -18.38 8.62
CA LYS A 47 -17.63 -17.43 8.65
C LYS A 47 -17.46 -16.83 7.25
N PRO A 48 -17.32 -15.51 7.13
CA PRO A 48 -16.99 -14.87 5.86
C PRO A 48 -15.74 -15.50 5.25
N THR A 49 -15.87 -16.05 4.06
CA THR A 49 -14.70 -16.41 3.25
C THR A 49 -14.10 -15.14 2.68
N HIS A 50 -12.77 -15.05 2.69
CA HIS A 50 -12.05 -13.92 2.09
C HIS A 50 -11.28 -14.41 0.88
N GLN A 51 -11.63 -13.88 -0.29
CA GLN A 51 -10.90 -14.08 -1.53
C GLN A 51 -10.53 -12.69 -2.06
N PRO A 52 -9.23 -12.33 -2.08
CA PRO A 52 -8.81 -11.02 -2.56
C PRO A 52 -9.06 -10.89 -4.06
N LEU A 53 -9.57 -9.73 -4.51
CA LEU A 53 -9.65 -9.36 -5.93
C LEU A 53 -8.27 -9.38 -6.56
N ILE A 54 -7.32 -8.71 -5.90
CA ILE A 54 -5.91 -8.65 -6.29
C ILE A 54 -5.11 -9.23 -5.13
N PRO A 55 -4.45 -10.38 -5.30
CA PRO A 55 -3.67 -10.99 -4.22
C PRO A 55 -2.47 -10.12 -3.84
N GLY A 56 -2.04 -10.24 -2.58
CA GLY A 56 -0.78 -9.66 -2.12
C GLY A 56 0.43 -10.34 -2.75
N ILE A 57 1.63 -9.92 -2.33
CA ILE A 57 2.91 -10.37 -2.88
C ILE A 57 3.06 -11.90 -2.88
N GLU A 58 2.63 -12.59 -1.83
CA GLU A 58 2.73 -14.05 -1.73
C GLU A 58 1.86 -14.75 -2.79
N GLY A 59 0.61 -14.31 -2.95
CA GLY A 59 -0.30 -14.86 -3.95
C GLY A 59 0.10 -14.51 -5.39
N LEU A 60 0.64 -13.30 -5.61
CA LEU A 60 1.25 -12.93 -6.89
C LEU A 60 2.44 -13.81 -7.24
N THR A 61 3.28 -14.14 -6.26
CA THR A 61 4.45 -15.03 -6.45
C THR A 61 4.01 -16.42 -6.89
N GLU A 62 2.97 -16.98 -6.28
CA GLU A 62 2.40 -18.28 -6.67
C GLU A 62 1.79 -18.25 -8.09
N ILE A 63 1.07 -17.18 -8.45
CA ILE A 63 0.52 -17.01 -9.81
C ILE A 63 1.63 -16.94 -10.85
N CYS A 64 2.69 -16.18 -10.57
CA CYS A 64 3.83 -16.04 -11.46
C CYS A 64 4.59 -17.36 -11.59
N TYR A 65 4.78 -18.09 -10.49
CA TYR A 65 5.38 -19.42 -10.52
C TYR A 65 4.60 -20.38 -11.44
N ARG A 66 3.26 -20.44 -11.30
CA ARG A 66 2.42 -21.25 -12.20
C ARG A 66 2.52 -20.83 -13.65
N ALA A 67 2.58 -19.54 -13.93
CA ALA A 67 2.75 -19.03 -15.28
C ALA A 67 4.10 -19.46 -15.89
N VAL A 68 5.18 -19.46 -15.10
CA VAL A 68 6.51 -19.94 -15.51
C VAL A 68 6.51 -21.46 -15.73
N CYS A 69 5.82 -22.23 -14.88
CA CYS A 69 5.67 -23.68 -15.05
C CYS A 69 4.99 -24.05 -16.37
N CYS A 70 4.08 -23.22 -16.87
CA CYS A 70 3.43 -23.44 -18.17
C CYS A 70 4.35 -23.23 -19.38
N ILE A 71 5.54 -22.61 -19.21
CA ILE A 71 6.50 -22.40 -20.30
C ILE A 71 7.28 -23.69 -20.59
N GLY A 72 7.75 -24.38 -19.54
CA GLY A 72 8.54 -25.60 -19.67
C GLY A 72 9.31 -26.01 -18.40
N GLU A 73 9.80 -27.24 -18.39
CA GLU A 73 10.55 -27.82 -17.26
C GLU A 73 11.87 -27.08 -17.00
N ASN A 74 12.60 -26.68 -18.05
CA ASN A 74 13.86 -25.95 -17.93
C ASN A 74 13.69 -24.58 -17.22
N GLN A 75 12.59 -23.88 -17.48
CA GLN A 75 12.27 -22.60 -16.83
C GLN A 75 11.85 -22.81 -15.37
N THR A 76 11.16 -23.91 -15.08
CA THR A 76 10.76 -24.29 -13.71
C THR A 76 11.98 -24.60 -12.85
N ASP A 77 12.93 -25.37 -13.38
CA ASP A 77 14.20 -25.65 -12.71
C ASP A 77 15.02 -24.39 -12.47
N ALA A 78 15.01 -23.47 -13.43
CA ALA A 78 15.68 -22.18 -13.28
C ALA A 78 15.03 -21.32 -12.18
N TRP A 79 13.70 -21.30 -12.10
CA TRP A 79 12.96 -20.64 -11.03
C TRP A 79 13.32 -21.22 -9.67
N GLY A 80 13.35 -22.55 -9.53
CA GLY A 80 13.77 -23.21 -8.29
C GLY A 80 15.18 -22.83 -7.85
N LYS A 81 16.13 -22.74 -8.80
CA LYS A 81 17.50 -22.26 -8.51
C LYS A 81 17.54 -20.80 -8.08
N LEU A 82 16.68 -19.94 -8.66
CA LEU A 82 16.57 -18.54 -8.26
C LEU A 82 16.04 -18.39 -6.83
N VAL A 83 15.03 -19.19 -6.46
CA VAL A 83 14.50 -19.25 -5.08
C VAL A 83 15.59 -19.64 -4.10
N CYS A 84 16.34 -20.72 -4.36
CA CYS A 84 17.45 -21.12 -3.49
C CYS A 84 18.53 -20.03 -3.36
N GLN A 85 18.80 -19.26 -4.43
CA GLN A 85 19.71 -18.13 -4.35
C GLN A 85 19.15 -17.00 -3.47
N CYS A 86 17.85 -16.72 -3.49
CA CYS A 86 17.24 -15.73 -2.60
C CYS A 86 17.39 -16.14 -1.13
N GLU A 87 17.15 -17.41 -0.82
CA GLU A 87 17.32 -17.95 0.54
C GLU A 87 18.78 -17.84 1.02
N GLN A 88 19.75 -18.11 0.14
CA GLN A 88 21.18 -17.94 0.46
C GLN A 88 21.57 -16.49 0.74
N ASP A 89 20.98 -15.54 0.00
CA ASP A 89 21.21 -14.11 0.18
C ASP A 89 20.40 -13.51 1.34
N SER A 90 19.68 -14.33 2.13
CA SER A 90 18.76 -13.89 3.20
C SER A 90 17.69 -12.90 2.71
N CYS A 91 17.31 -12.99 1.44
CA CYS A 91 16.26 -12.17 0.83
C CYS A 91 14.94 -12.97 0.82
N PRO A 92 13.77 -12.33 1.01
CA PRO A 92 12.51 -13.00 0.77
C PRO A 92 12.45 -13.50 -0.68
N ALA A 93 12.01 -14.74 -0.91
CA ALA A 93 11.90 -15.31 -2.26
C ALA A 93 10.58 -14.87 -2.93
N ASN A 94 10.30 -13.57 -2.92
CA ASN A 94 9.08 -13.01 -3.48
C ASN A 94 9.23 -12.67 -4.97
N VAL A 95 8.10 -12.43 -5.65
CA VAL A 95 8.09 -12.13 -7.10
C VAL A 95 8.96 -10.93 -7.48
N GLU A 96 9.09 -9.93 -6.61
CA GLU A 96 9.89 -8.74 -6.86
C GLU A 96 11.38 -9.07 -6.83
N ASP A 97 11.83 -9.75 -5.77
CA ASP A 97 13.22 -10.20 -5.63
C ASP A 97 13.62 -11.15 -6.77
N LEU A 98 12.71 -12.05 -7.14
CA LEU A 98 12.94 -13.00 -8.23
C LEU A 98 13.05 -12.29 -9.58
N LEU A 99 12.16 -11.34 -9.89
CA LEU A 99 12.23 -10.57 -11.14
C LEU A 99 13.52 -9.73 -11.19
N SER A 100 13.90 -9.12 -10.07
CA SER A 100 15.15 -8.37 -9.95
C SER A 100 16.37 -9.25 -10.23
N LYS A 101 16.42 -10.48 -9.69
CA LYS A 101 17.49 -11.43 -10.03
C LYS A 101 17.48 -11.90 -11.48
N VAL A 102 16.30 -12.13 -12.06
CA VAL A 102 16.17 -12.49 -13.50
C VAL A 102 16.78 -11.37 -14.34
N ARG A 103 16.40 -10.12 -14.09
CA ARG A 103 16.93 -8.95 -14.80
C ARG A 103 18.43 -8.78 -14.64
N MET A 104 18.96 -8.90 -13.41
CA MET A 104 20.41 -8.85 -13.17
C MET A 104 21.17 -9.90 -13.98
N LYS A 105 20.61 -11.11 -14.15
CA LYS A 105 21.22 -12.16 -14.96
C LYS A 105 21.10 -11.88 -16.46
N ILE A 106 20.02 -11.27 -16.93
CA ILE A 106 19.87 -10.84 -18.33
C ILE A 106 20.96 -9.80 -18.69
N ASP A 107 21.26 -8.89 -17.77
CA ASP A 107 22.29 -7.86 -17.96
C ASP A 107 23.71 -8.43 -17.86
N ALA A 108 23.92 -9.45 -17.01
CA ALA A 108 25.23 -10.06 -16.78
C ALA A 108 25.63 -11.13 -17.82
N ILE A 109 24.69 -11.69 -18.59
CA ILE A 109 24.98 -12.80 -19.51
C ILE A 109 25.73 -12.32 -20.77
N GLY A 110 26.89 -12.93 -21.04
CA GLY A 110 27.62 -12.73 -22.30
C GLY A 110 26.99 -13.46 -23.48
N ASP A 111 27.34 -13.05 -24.71
CA ASP A 111 26.81 -13.69 -25.93
C ASP A 111 27.24 -15.17 -25.99
N GLY A 112 26.27 -16.09 -25.94
CA GLY A 112 26.49 -17.54 -26.01
C GLY A 112 26.71 -18.24 -24.66
N GLU A 113 26.67 -17.50 -23.54
CA GLU A 113 26.73 -18.10 -22.20
C GLU A 113 25.35 -18.55 -21.71
N THR A 114 25.34 -19.47 -20.75
CA THR A 114 24.12 -19.86 -20.03
C THR A 114 24.27 -19.53 -18.57
N LEU A 115 23.27 -18.85 -18.01
CA LEU A 115 23.18 -18.60 -16.57
C LEU A 115 22.01 -19.39 -16.03
N VAL A 116 22.24 -20.14 -14.93
CA VAL A 116 21.22 -20.99 -14.30
C VAL A 116 20.75 -22.14 -15.22
N GLY A 117 21.42 -22.37 -16.35
CA GLY A 117 21.03 -23.35 -17.38
C GLY A 117 20.11 -22.80 -18.46
N LEU A 118 19.89 -21.47 -18.49
CA LEU A 118 19.11 -20.79 -19.51
C LEU A 118 19.97 -19.83 -20.32
N ASP A 119 19.60 -19.66 -21.59
CA ASP A 119 20.14 -18.62 -22.47
C ASP A 119 19.45 -17.27 -22.22
N LYS A 120 20.01 -16.21 -22.81
CA LYS A 120 19.46 -14.84 -22.68
C LYS A 120 18.01 -14.76 -23.16
N ALA A 121 17.67 -15.45 -24.24
CA ALA A 121 16.32 -15.44 -24.81
C ALA A 121 15.28 -16.07 -23.86
N SER A 122 15.64 -17.17 -23.18
CA SER A 122 14.77 -17.82 -22.20
C SER A 122 14.62 -17.02 -20.91
N LEU A 123 15.65 -16.29 -20.48
CA LEU A 123 15.52 -15.38 -19.34
C LEU A 123 14.58 -14.20 -19.65
N ILE A 124 14.67 -13.64 -20.87
CA ILE A 124 13.75 -12.60 -21.35
C ILE A 124 12.32 -13.13 -21.46
N SER A 125 12.12 -14.40 -21.86
CA SER A 125 10.78 -14.98 -21.91
C SER A 125 10.17 -15.18 -20.52
N ILE A 126 10.97 -15.54 -19.51
CA ILE A 126 10.54 -15.58 -18.10
C ILE A 126 10.14 -14.17 -17.64
N GLU A 127 10.98 -13.17 -17.84
CA GLU A 127 10.66 -11.78 -17.46
C GLU A 127 9.34 -11.32 -18.07
N ARG A 128 9.17 -11.50 -19.39
CA ARG A 128 7.93 -11.13 -20.09
C ARG A 128 6.70 -11.86 -19.56
N THR A 129 6.84 -13.15 -19.27
CA THR A 129 5.72 -13.97 -18.76
C THR A 129 5.32 -13.53 -17.36
N VAL A 130 6.29 -13.25 -16.49
CA VAL A 130 6.05 -12.74 -15.13
C VAL A 130 5.40 -11.36 -15.19
N CYS A 131 5.94 -10.42 -15.97
CA CYS A 131 5.35 -9.08 -16.13
C CYS A 131 3.91 -9.15 -16.66
N ALA A 132 3.65 -9.98 -17.67
CA ALA A 132 2.31 -10.17 -18.22
C ALA A 132 1.35 -10.83 -17.21
N ALA A 133 1.83 -11.80 -16.42
CA ALA A 133 1.03 -12.43 -15.36
C ALA A 133 0.66 -11.44 -14.26
N ILE A 134 1.59 -10.58 -13.83
CA ILE A 134 1.33 -9.51 -12.87
C ILE A 134 0.31 -8.53 -13.48
N ALA A 135 0.57 -8.02 -14.69
CA ALA A 135 -0.31 -7.06 -15.36
C ALA A 135 -1.74 -7.57 -15.48
N LYS A 136 -1.92 -8.83 -15.90
CA LYS A 136 -3.23 -9.48 -16.00
C LYS A 136 -3.91 -9.62 -14.63
N THR A 137 -3.16 -9.91 -13.58
CA THR A 137 -3.71 -10.14 -12.25
C THR A 137 -4.16 -8.83 -11.60
N VAL A 138 -3.38 -7.77 -11.73
CA VAL A 138 -3.65 -6.47 -11.11
C VAL A 138 -4.56 -5.58 -11.98
N ASN A 139 -4.96 -6.05 -13.17
CA ASN A 139 -5.95 -5.44 -14.04
C ASN A 139 -7.17 -6.38 -14.22
N PRO A 140 -7.95 -6.61 -13.15
CA PRO A 140 -9.13 -7.48 -13.24
C PRO A 140 -10.18 -6.90 -14.20
N SER A 141 -10.95 -7.79 -14.84
CA SER A 141 -12.05 -7.38 -15.70
C SER A 141 -13.14 -6.64 -14.91
N GLU A 142 -13.81 -5.69 -15.56
CA GLU A 142 -14.90 -4.89 -14.97
C GLU A 142 -15.95 -5.72 -14.23
N ASP A 143 -16.33 -6.88 -14.79
CA ASP A 143 -17.34 -7.77 -14.20
C ASP A 143 -16.93 -8.41 -12.86
N MET A 144 -15.64 -8.46 -12.56
CA MET A 144 -15.10 -9.04 -11.33
C MET A 144 -15.01 -8.02 -10.19
N ILE A 145 -15.11 -6.73 -10.50
CA ILE A 145 -14.90 -5.67 -9.53
C ILE A 145 -16.21 -5.42 -8.78
N PRO A 146 -16.24 -5.60 -7.44
CA PRO A 146 -17.45 -5.36 -6.65
C PRO A 146 -17.95 -3.92 -6.77
N THR A 147 -19.26 -3.73 -6.59
CA THR A 147 -19.89 -2.39 -6.67
C THR A 147 -19.59 -1.50 -5.45
N ASP A 148 -19.29 -2.09 -4.29
CA ASP A 148 -18.93 -1.36 -3.07
C ASP A 148 -17.54 -1.80 -2.61
N MET A 149 -16.54 -0.98 -2.89
CA MET A 149 -15.16 -1.20 -2.47
C MET A 149 -14.77 -0.25 -1.32
N PRO A 150 -13.79 -0.63 -0.48
CA PRO A 150 -13.22 0.30 0.49
C PRO A 150 -12.64 1.56 -0.17
N HIS A 151 -12.10 1.44 -1.39
CA HIS A 151 -11.62 2.56 -2.20
C HIS A 151 -12.74 3.58 -2.49
N ASP A 152 -13.97 3.14 -2.77
CA ASP A 152 -15.11 4.03 -3.01
C ASP A 152 -15.51 4.78 -1.73
N SER A 153 -15.44 4.09 -0.59
CA SER A 153 -15.66 4.70 0.72
C SER A 153 -14.59 5.73 1.05
N PHE A 154 -13.33 5.46 0.73
CA PHE A 154 -12.23 6.42 0.85
C PHE A 154 -12.45 7.64 -0.05
N ALA A 155 -12.78 7.44 -1.33
CA ALA A 155 -13.05 8.53 -2.27
C ALA A 155 -14.25 9.38 -1.85
N SER A 156 -15.30 8.75 -1.32
CA SER A 156 -16.46 9.46 -0.75
C SER A 156 -16.07 10.32 0.45
N TRP A 157 -15.20 9.82 1.33
CA TRP A 157 -14.70 10.61 2.46
C TRP A 157 -13.86 11.80 1.96
N VAL A 158 -12.92 11.58 1.04
CA VAL A 158 -12.09 12.64 0.43
C VAL A 158 -12.96 13.72 -0.22
N LYS A 159 -14.08 13.35 -0.84
CA LYS A 159 -15.05 14.29 -1.41
C LYS A 159 -15.77 15.14 -0.35
N SER A 160 -16.03 14.56 0.82
CA SER A 160 -16.79 15.21 1.90
C SER A 160 -15.96 16.20 2.73
N ILE A 161 -14.64 15.99 2.80
CA ILE A 161 -13.75 16.84 3.59
C ILE A 161 -13.44 18.15 2.87
N ASN A 162 -13.42 19.25 3.61
CA ASN A 162 -13.01 20.56 3.11
C ASN A 162 -11.68 20.97 3.74
N ARG A 163 -10.62 21.00 2.94
CA ARG A 163 -9.25 21.30 3.39
C ARG A 163 -8.66 22.50 2.64
N THR A 164 -7.71 23.19 3.26
CA THR A 164 -6.93 24.27 2.63
C THR A 164 -5.63 23.76 1.99
N THR A 165 -5.28 22.50 2.24
CA THR A 165 -4.15 21.77 1.65
C THR A 165 -4.66 20.54 0.88
N PRO A 166 -3.96 20.12 -0.20
CA PRO A 166 -4.33 18.91 -0.94
C PRO A 166 -4.06 17.65 -0.11
N VAL A 167 -4.80 16.59 -0.42
CA VAL A 167 -4.53 15.24 0.10
C VAL A 167 -3.49 14.59 -0.81
N GLU A 168 -2.40 14.14 -0.22
CA GLU A 168 -1.29 13.51 -0.92
C GLU A 168 -1.38 11.99 -0.68
N ILE A 169 -1.41 11.20 -1.75
CA ILE A 169 -1.56 9.75 -1.67
C ILE A 169 -0.40 9.13 -2.39
N PHE A 170 0.40 8.36 -1.67
CA PHE A 170 1.44 7.52 -2.21
C PHE A 170 0.95 6.09 -2.23
N THR A 171 1.25 5.35 -3.28
CA THR A 171 0.94 3.93 -3.33
C THR A 171 2.02 3.12 -4.03
N THR A 172 2.25 1.90 -3.54
CA THR A 172 3.08 0.90 -4.20
C THR A 172 2.26 -0.05 -5.08
N ASN A 173 0.95 0.16 -5.18
CA ASN A 173 0.05 -0.67 -5.96
C ASN A 173 0.17 -0.41 -7.46
N TYR A 174 0.14 -1.47 -8.25
CA TYR A 174 0.17 -1.41 -9.71
C TYR A 174 -1.22 -1.18 -10.32
N ASP A 175 -2.28 -1.64 -9.65
CA ASP A 175 -3.67 -1.55 -10.08
C ASP A 175 -4.22 -0.12 -10.07
N ILE A 176 -5.39 0.08 -10.68
CA ILE A 176 -6.01 1.41 -10.84
C ILE A 176 -7.23 1.62 -9.93
N LEU A 177 -7.31 0.91 -8.79
CA LEU A 177 -8.52 0.94 -7.94
C LEU A 177 -8.77 2.31 -7.30
N PHE A 178 -7.73 3.05 -6.94
CA PHE A 178 -7.86 4.43 -6.44
C PHE A 178 -8.36 5.38 -7.53
N GLU A 179 -7.75 5.33 -8.71
CA GLU A 179 -8.12 6.13 -9.87
C GLU A 179 -9.61 5.93 -10.20
N ARG A 180 -10.04 4.68 -10.32
CA ARG A 180 -11.43 4.31 -10.57
C ARG A 180 -12.38 4.87 -9.50
N ALA A 181 -12.04 4.69 -8.22
CA ALA A 181 -12.90 5.15 -7.12
C ALA A 181 -13.05 6.68 -7.09
N PHE A 182 -11.96 7.41 -7.33
CA PHE A 182 -12.01 8.87 -7.42
C PHE A 182 -12.79 9.36 -8.64
N GLU A 183 -12.60 8.75 -9.81
CA GLU A 183 -13.35 9.07 -11.02
C GLU A 183 -14.86 8.82 -10.84
N ALA A 184 -15.23 7.66 -10.27
CA ALA A 184 -16.61 7.33 -9.94
C ALA A 184 -17.24 8.34 -8.96
N ALA A 185 -16.49 8.77 -7.95
CA ALA A 185 -16.90 9.79 -6.99
C ALA A 185 -16.88 11.22 -7.57
N ARG A 186 -16.30 11.43 -8.76
CA ARG A 186 -16.02 12.74 -9.39
C ARG A 186 -15.10 13.63 -8.55
N VAL A 187 -14.09 13.04 -7.95
CA VAL A 187 -13.02 13.74 -7.22
C VAL A 187 -11.89 14.05 -8.21
N PRO A 188 -11.45 15.32 -8.34
CA PRO A 188 -10.31 15.66 -9.19
C PRO A 188 -9.01 15.04 -8.67
N VAL A 189 -8.31 14.28 -9.51
CA VAL A 189 -7.03 13.63 -9.19
C VAL A 189 -5.95 14.11 -10.16
N PHE A 190 -4.77 14.36 -9.61
CA PHE A 190 -3.56 14.62 -10.36
C PHE A 190 -2.51 13.55 -10.03
N ASP A 191 -2.01 12.87 -11.07
CA ASP A 191 -1.08 11.75 -10.94
C ASP A 191 0.28 12.00 -11.59
N GLY A 192 0.62 13.27 -11.88
CA GLY A 192 1.85 13.65 -12.59
C GLY A 192 1.76 13.56 -14.11
N PHE A 193 0.64 13.09 -14.67
CA PHE A 193 0.41 13.07 -16.12
C PHE A 193 -0.44 14.26 -16.57
N VAL A 194 -0.07 14.84 -17.72
CA VAL A 194 -0.80 15.97 -18.33
C VAL A 194 -1.11 15.67 -19.80
N GLY A 195 -2.20 16.26 -20.29
CA GLY A 195 -2.71 16.03 -21.65
C GLY A 195 -4.00 15.22 -21.66
N THR A 196 -4.72 15.24 -22.78
CA THR A 196 -6.09 14.70 -22.89
C THR A 196 -6.19 13.43 -23.73
N HIS A 197 -5.47 13.35 -24.85
CA HIS A 197 -5.54 12.19 -25.76
C HIS A 197 -4.51 11.10 -25.43
N ARG A 198 -3.25 11.49 -25.24
CA ARG A 198 -2.16 10.62 -24.80
C ARG A 198 -1.43 11.35 -23.67
N PRO A 199 -1.96 11.30 -22.43
CA PRO A 199 -1.35 12.00 -21.31
C PRO A 199 0.10 11.55 -21.15
N PHE A 200 1.02 12.50 -21.00
CA PHE A 200 2.44 12.23 -20.82
C PHE A 200 2.89 12.64 -19.42
N PHE A 201 3.89 11.93 -18.89
CA PHE A 201 4.46 12.27 -17.59
C PHE A 201 5.16 13.63 -17.67
N TYR A 202 4.75 14.57 -16.82
CA TYR A 202 5.30 15.92 -16.78
C TYR A 202 6.14 16.09 -15.52
N SER A 203 7.42 15.77 -15.61
CA SER A 203 8.32 15.71 -14.45
C SER A 203 8.53 17.05 -13.74
N GLU A 204 8.52 18.13 -14.50
CA GLU A 204 8.84 19.49 -14.07
C GLU A 204 7.82 20.01 -13.04
N CYS A 205 6.55 19.57 -13.11
CA CYS A 205 5.56 19.97 -12.12
C CYS A 205 5.82 19.37 -10.74
N LEU A 206 6.55 18.27 -10.64
CA LEU A 206 6.91 17.72 -9.34
C LEU A 206 8.05 18.48 -8.70
N GLU A 207 8.81 19.29 -9.43
CA GLU A 207 9.89 20.12 -8.89
C GLU A 207 9.40 21.49 -8.44
N ASP A 208 8.31 22.00 -9.05
CA ASP A 208 7.71 23.30 -8.77
C ASP A 208 6.30 23.19 -8.15
N GLU A 209 6.17 23.57 -6.88
CA GLU A 209 4.89 23.54 -6.15
C GLU A 209 3.82 24.45 -6.77
N GLU A 210 4.21 25.50 -7.51
CA GLU A 210 3.27 26.41 -8.17
C GLU A 210 2.53 25.75 -9.33
N LEU A 211 3.16 24.76 -9.97
CA LEU A 211 2.58 23.99 -11.08
C LEU A 211 1.61 22.91 -10.60
N LEU A 212 1.66 22.55 -9.31
CA LEU A 212 0.82 21.48 -8.78
C LEU A 212 -0.59 21.96 -8.44
N PRO A 213 -1.63 21.15 -8.73
CA PRO A 213 -2.99 21.46 -8.33
C PRO A 213 -3.11 21.62 -6.81
N LYS A 214 -3.88 22.62 -6.35
CA LYS A 214 -3.99 23.00 -4.92
C LYS A 214 -5.11 22.23 -4.19
N SER A 215 -5.62 22.79 -3.10
CA SER A 215 -6.43 22.16 -2.05
C SER A 215 -7.73 21.43 -2.42
N LYS A 216 -8.16 21.47 -3.68
CA LYS A 216 -9.35 20.75 -4.18
C LYS A 216 -9.03 19.49 -4.97
N TRP A 217 -7.76 19.21 -5.19
CA TRP A 217 -7.29 18.06 -5.93
C TRP A 217 -6.64 17.07 -4.99
N VAL A 218 -6.84 15.79 -5.28
CA VAL A 218 -6.02 14.71 -4.76
C VAL A 218 -4.77 14.61 -5.60
N ARG A 219 -3.61 14.46 -4.95
CA ARG A 219 -2.34 14.20 -5.62
C ARG A 219 -1.98 12.74 -5.39
N LEU A 220 -1.96 11.92 -6.44
CA LEU A 220 -1.76 10.47 -6.39
C LEU A 220 -0.40 10.10 -7.01
N TRP A 221 0.45 9.43 -6.26
CA TRP A 221 1.82 9.12 -6.64
C TRP A 221 2.07 7.62 -6.57
N LYS A 222 2.23 6.98 -7.73
CA LYS A 222 2.43 5.53 -7.83
C LYS A 222 3.92 5.20 -7.87
N ILE A 223 4.48 4.86 -6.71
CA ILE A 223 5.92 4.72 -6.49
C ILE A 223 6.52 3.55 -7.29
N HIS A 224 5.80 2.44 -7.45
CA HIS A 224 6.28 1.26 -8.21
C HIS A 224 5.78 1.22 -9.66
N GLY A 225 5.01 2.23 -10.05
CA GLY A 225 4.42 2.33 -11.36
C GLY A 225 2.99 1.83 -11.43
N SER A 226 2.51 1.64 -12.65
CA SER A 226 1.12 1.35 -12.91
C SER A 226 0.95 0.52 -14.17
N VAL A 227 -0.07 -0.32 -14.21
CA VAL A 227 -0.41 -1.13 -15.40
C VAL A 227 -0.89 -0.34 -16.60
N ASN A 228 -1.28 0.91 -16.37
CA ASN A 228 -1.75 1.82 -17.42
C ASN A 228 -0.65 2.75 -17.94
N TRP A 229 0.62 2.50 -17.61
CA TRP A 229 1.75 3.26 -18.13
C TRP A 229 2.45 2.50 -19.25
N LEU A 230 2.82 3.21 -20.31
CA LEU A 230 3.60 2.68 -21.44
C LEU A 230 4.79 3.58 -21.75
N LEU A 231 5.89 2.97 -22.16
CA LEU A 231 7.04 3.69 -22.71
C LEU A 231 6.84 3.85 -24.22
N GLU A 232 6.63 5.09 -24.66
CA GLU A 232 6.54 5.41 -26.07
C GLU A 232 7.90 5.84 -26.62
N ASN A 233 8.52 4.95 -27.38
CA ASN A 233 9.77 5.19 -28.08
C ASN A 233 9.49 5.93 -29.39
N GLY A 234 9.67 7.25 -29.40
CA GLY A 234 9.62 8.09 -30.60
C GLY A 234 11.02 8.43 -31.15
N THR A 235 11.11 9.36 -32.10
CA THR A 235 12.38 9.85 -32.69
C THR A 235 13.26 10.68 -31.73
N GLY A 236 12.98 10.67 -30.43
CA GLY A 236 13.67 11.43 -29.38
C GLY A 236 13.85 10.61 -28.09
N LYS A 237 14.06 11.27 -26.95
CA LYS A 237 14.06 10.58 -25.64
C LYS A 237 12.69 9.91 -25.45
N GLY A 238 12.69 8.61 -25.11
CA GLY A 238 11.46 7.87 -24.85
C GLY A 238 10.60 8.60 -23.81
N ARG A 239 9.29 8.71 -24.07
CA ARG A 239 8.34 9.39 -23.19
C ARG A 239 7.44 8.39 -22.52
N ILE A 240 7.07 8.64 -21.27
CA ILE A 240 6.13 7.79 -20.55
C ILE A 240 4.74 8.39 -20.73
N ILE A 241 3.82 7.56 -21.21
CA ILE A 241 2.43 7.93 -21.45
C ILE A 241 1.50 7.06 -20.63
N ARG A 242 0.32 7.60 -20.33
CA ARG A 242 -0.80 6.84 -19.79
C ARG A 242 -1.66 6.34 -20.94
N SER A 243 -1.98 5.06 -20.94
CA SER A 243 -2.90 4.42 -21.90
C SER A 243 -4.00 3.66 -21.16
N SER A 244 -4.86 2.96 -21.90
CA SER A 244 -5.61 1.86 -21.31
C SER A 244 -4.63 0.81 -20.74
N PRO A 245 -4.98 0.11 -19.65
CA PRO A 245 -4.15 -0.96 -19.11
C PRO A 245 -3.70 -1.93 -20.20
N ALA A 246 -2.39 -2.21 -20.25
CA ALA A 246 -1.81 -3.11 -21.23
C ALA A 246 -1.50 -4.47 -20.59
N ASP A 247 -1.75 -5.55 -21.33
CA ASP A 247 -1.48 -6.91 -20.86
C ASP A 247 0.03 -7.22 -20.77
N THR A 248 0.90 -6.33 -21.23
CA THR A 248 2.36 -6.54 -21.29
C THR A 248 3.08 -6.15 -20.00
N GLY A 249 2.52 -5.25 -19.18
CA GLY A 249 3.12 -4.86 -17.90
C GLY A 249 4.48 -4.15 -18.01
N GLU A 250 4.76 -3.48 -19.13
CA GLU A 250 6.10 -2.95 -19.46
C GLU A 250 6.68 -1.95 -18.46
N LEU A 251 5.85 -1.23 -17.69
CA LEU A 251 6.27 -0.25 -16.67
C LEU A 251 5.90 -0.65 -15.24
N ILE A 252 5.68 -1.95 -15.01
CA ILE A 252 5.62 -2.53 -13.66
C ILE A 252 7.06 -2.79 -13.22
N LEU A 253 7.54 -2.01 -12.25
CA LEU A 253 8.85 -2.20 -11.65
C LEU A 253 8.68 -2.72 -10.22
N PRO A 254 8.56 -4.04 -10.04
CA PRO A 254 8.65 -4.61 -8.72
C PRO A 254 10.08 -4.41 -8.19
N SER A 255 10.16 -4.07 -6.91
CA SER A 255 11.30 -3.39 -6.32
C SER A 255 12.54 -4.28 -6.11
N HIS A 256 13.58 -3.63 -5.59
CA HIS A 256 14.88 -4.11 -5.09
C HIS A 256 15.88 -4.69 -6.09
N ARG A 257 16.81 -3.83 -6.53
CA ARG A 257 18.13 -4.08 -7.17
C ARG A 257 18.28 -3.76 -8.67
N LYS A 258 17.76 -2.62 -9.09
CA LYS A 258 18.38 -1.82 -10.15
C LYS A 258 18.64 -0.40 -9.66
N TYR A 259 19.86 -0.18 -9.18
CA TYR A 259 20.41 1.13 -8.81
C TYR A 259 20.31 2.16 -9.96
N ASP A 260 20.19 1.68 -11.21
CA ASP A 260 20.07 2.51 -12.42
C ASP A 260 18.63 2.70 -12.94
N GLU A 261 17.64 1.92 -12.49
CA GLU A 261 16.23 2.06 -12.94
C GLU A 261 15.32 2.76 -11.93
N SER A 262 15.62 2.66 -10.62
CA SER A 262 15.04 3.59 -9.63
C SER A 262 15.42 5.04 -9.94
N ARG A 263 16.47 5.24 -10.77
CA ARG A 263 16.89 6.52 -11.33
C ARG A 263 16.17 6.96 -12.62
N LYS A 264 15.17 6.21 -13.09
CA LYS A 264 14.35 6.60 -14.24
C LYS A 264 13.15 7.41 -13.74
N GLN A 265 12.81 8.48 -14.46
CA GLN A 265 11.50 9.12 -14.30
C GLN A 265 10.42 8.09 -14.65
N PRO A 266 9.28 8.06 -13.93
CA PRO A 266 8.79 9.02 -12.94
C PRO A 266 9.15 8.68 -11.48
N TYR A 267 9.80 7.54 -11.23
CA TYR A 267 9.93 6.94 -9.90
C TYR A 267 10.74 7.80 -8.90
N ILE A 268 11.90 8.34 -9.32
CA ILE A 268 12.66 9.29 -8.48
C ILE A 268 11.76 10.45 -8.08
N ALA A 269 11.00 11.02 -9.03
CA ALA A 269 10.24 12.24 -8.78
C ALA A 269 9.18 12.02 -7.69
N TYR A 270 8.56 10.84 -7.64
CA TYR A 270 7.61 10.48 -6.58
C TYR A 270 8.28 10.23 -5.23
N ILE A 271 9.45 9.58 -5.20
CA ILE A 271 10.22 9.40 -3.96
C ILE A 271 10.73 10.74 -3.42
N ASP A 272 11.24 11.61 -4.29
CA ASP A 272 11.67 12.95 -3.92
C ASP A 272 10.50 13.79 -3.41
N ARG A 273 9.31 13.61 -4.00
CA ARG A 273 8.07 14.23 -3.52
C ARG A 273 7.72 13.74 -2.11
N LEU A 274 7.75 12.43 -1.86
CA LEU A 274 7.51 11.84 -0.55
C LEU A 274 8.49 12.41 0.49
N SER A 275 9.78 12.44 0.15
CA SER A 275 10.82 13.02 1.00
C SER A 275 10.56 14.50 1.30
N ARG A 276 10.17 15.30 0.31
CA ARG A 276 9.86 16.72 0.49
C ARG A 276 8.65 16.95 1.40
N ILE A 277 7.60 16.14 1.27
CA ILE A 277 6.42 16.23 2.13
C ILE A 277 6.76 15.86 3.57
N LEU A 278 7.52 14.79 3.79
CA LEU A 278 7.92 14.37 5.14
C LEU A 278 8.89 15.36 5.79
N ASN A 279 9.64 16.11 4.99
CA ASN A 279 10.52 17.18 5.47
C ASN A 279 9.82 18.52 5.72
N ALA A 280 8.52 18.62 5.39
CA ALA A 280 7.72 19.80 5.71
C ALA A 280 7.42 19.91 7.21
N GLU A 281 7.05 21.10 7.67
CA GLU A 281 6.67 21.30 9.07
C GLU A 281 5.37 20.55 9.41
N HIS A 282 5.38 19.83 10.54
CA HIS A 282 4.23 19.07 11.04
C HIS A 282 3.65 18.06 10.04
N ALA A 283 4.51 17.48 9.20
CA ALA A 283 4.11 16.43 8.25
C ALA A 283 3.48 15.25 8.99
N LEU A 284 2.32 14.80 8.49
CA LEU A 284 1.64 13.60 8.95
C LEU A 284 1.48 12.63 7.78
N LEU A 285 2.03 11.43 7.94
CA LEU A 285 1.85 10.32 7.02
C LEU A 285 1.14 9.16 7.73
N ILE A 286 0.02 8.71 7.16
CA ILE A 286 -0.70 7.53 7.64
C ILE A 286 -0.47 6.40 6.64
N THR A 287 0.06 5.27 7.12
CA THR A 287 0.29 4.10 6.25
C THR A 287 -0.77 3.04 6.53
N CYS A 288 -1.36 2.45 5.49
CA CYS A 288 -2.29 1.33 5.62
C CYS A 288 -2.05 0.31 4.50
N GLY A 289 -2.09 -0.98 4.83
CA GLY A 289 -1.79 -2.05 3.86
C GLY A 289 -0.34 -2.09 3.35
N TYR A 290 0.56 -1.31 3.96
CA TYR A 290 1.99 -1.31 3.66
C TYR A 290 2.74 -2.16 4.69
N SER A 291 3.45 -3.18 4.22
CA SER A 291 4.13 -4.18 5.06
C SER A 291 5.49 -3.72 5.60
N PHE A 292 5.99 -2.56 5.16
CA PHE A 292 7.39 -2.15 5.39
C PHE A 292 8.41 -3.17 4.85
N GLY A 293 8.05 -3.93 3.82
CA GLY A 293 8.98 -4.84 3.13
C GLY A 293 9.94 -4.15 2.16
N ASP A 294 9.67 -2.89 1.77
CA ASP A 294 10.54 -2.15 0.85
C ASP A 294 11.56 -1.30 1.62
N GLU A 295 12.82 -1.75 1.63
CA GLU A 295 13.92 -1.05 2.30
C GLU A 295 14.21 0.35 1.74
N HIS A 296 13.96 0.61 0.45
CA HIS A 296 14.22 1.91 -0.17
C HIS A 296 13.21 2.95 0.31
N ILE A 297 11.93 2.61 0.30
CA ILE A 297 10.88 3.50 0.84
C ILE A 297 11.12 3.69 2.34
N ASN A 298 11.38 2.60 3.07
CA ASN A 298 11.66 2.66 4.51
C ASN A 298 12.84 3.57 4.84
N ALA A 299 13.92 3.54 4.06
CA ALA A 299 15.07 4.42 4.27
C ALA A 299 14.69 5.91 4.16
N VAL A 300 13.79 6.26 3.25
CA VAL A 300 13.24 7.63 3.12
C VAL A 300 12.35 7.97 4.31
N LEU A 301 11.46 7.06 4.73
CA LEU A 301 10.56 7.27 5.87
C LEU A 301 11.36 7.48 7.17
N TYR A 302 12.27 6.55 7.48
CA TYR A 302 13.07 6.59 8.71
C TYR A 302 14.07 7.76 8.69
N GLY A 303 14.70 8.02 7.53
CA GLY A 303 15.57 9.17 7.37
C GLY A 303 14.85 10.50 7.59
N ALA A 304 13.60 10.63 7.16
CA ALA A 304 12.81 11.83 7.44
C ALA A 304 12.45 11.96 8.93
N LEU A 305 12.05 10.86 9.57
CA LEU A 305 11.74 10.84 11.01
C LEU A 305 12.95 11.20 11.88
N ASP A 306 14.15 10.74 11.52
CA ASP A 306 15.39 11.03 12.24
C ASP A 306 15.79 12.50 12.11
N ASN A 307 15.56 13.10 10.94
CA ASN A 307 15.92 14.50 10.67
C ASN A 307 14.85 15.50 11.15
N ARG A 308 13.58 15.08 11.27
CA ARG A 308 12.45 15.95 11.59
C ARG A 308 11.61 15.40 12.74
N PRO A 309 11.87 15.85 13.98
CA PRO A 309 11.06 15.46 15.14
C PRO A 309 9.58 15.87 15.06
N THR A 310 9.25 16.86 14.22
CA THR A 310 7.87 17.33 14.00
C THR A 310 7.09 16.49 13.00
N ALA A 311 7.77 15.68 12.18
CA ALA A 311 7.14 14.75 11.25
C ALA A 311 6.67 13.52 12.03
N ASN A 312 5.41 13.10 11.82
CA ASN A 312 4.81 11.96 12.47
C ASN A 312 4.35 10.93 11.43
N ILE A 313 4.66 9.66 11.68
CA ILE A 313 4.17 8.53 10.89
C ILE A 313 3.28 7.65 11.77
N ILE A 314 2.05 7.39 11.31
CA ILE A 314 1.12 6.45 11.94
C ILE A 314 0.99 5.22 11.02
N ALA A 315 1.57 4.11 11.45
CA ALA A 315 1.54 2.84 10.72
C ALA A 315 0.40 1.96 11.22
N LEU A 316 -0.66 1.83 10.42
CA LEU A 316 -1.80 0.95 10.68
C LEU A 316 -1.49 -0.45 10.10
N GLN A 317 -1.25 -1.42 10.97
CA GLN A 317 -0.85 -2.78 10.61
C GLN A 317 -2.02 -3.75 10.72
N PHE A 318 -2.23 -4.56 9.67
CA PHE A 318 -3.27 -5.59 9.64
C PHE A 318 -2.91 -6.81 10.50
N GLN A 319 -1.62 -7.18 10.52
CA GLN A 319 -1.14 -8.34 11.26
C GLN A 319 -0.86 -8.01 12.73
N GLU A 320 -0.97 -9.02 13.59
CA GLU A 320 -0.58 -8.91 15.00
C GLU A 320 0.91 -8.62 15.13
N LEU A 321 1.24 -7.59 15.91
CA LEU A 321 2.60 -7.14 16.15
C LEU A 321 3.31 -8.08 17.12
N LYS A 322 4.58 -8.35 16.87
CA LYS A 322 5.48 -9.03 17.81
C LYS A 322 6.59 -8.08 18.22
N GLU A 323 7.02 -8.14 19.47
CA GLU A 323 8.12 -7.31 19.98
C GLU A 323 9.45 -7.47 19.20
N LYS A 324 9.60 -8.59 18.48
CA LYS A 324 10.80 -8.90 17.69
C LYS A 324 10.74 -8.38 16.26
N ASP A 325 9.59 -7.88 15.80
CA ASP A 325 9.43 -7.40 14.43
C ASP A 325 10.31 -6.15 14.24
N ASP A 326 10.93 -6.03 13.07
CA ASP A 326 11.87 -4.94 12.80
C ASP A 326 11.17 -3.57 12.83
N LEU A 327 9.93 -3.48 12.34
CA LEU A 327 9.11 -2.27 12.44
C LEU A 327 8.91 -1.83 13.90
N VAL A 328 8.68 -2.76 14.82
CA VAL A 328 8.49 -2.46 16.25
C VAL A 328 9.80 -1.94 16.85
N ARG A 329 10.94 -2.54 16.50
CA ARG A 329 12.25 -2.07 16.94
C ARG A 329 12.55 -0.66 16.44
N GLU A 330 12.24 -0.37 15.18
CA GLU A 330 12.44 0.97 14.63
C GLU A 330 11.50 2.00 15.27
N ALA A 331 10.27 1.62 15.65
CA ALA A 331 9.33 2.47 16.38
C ALA A 331 9.73 2.73 17.83
N LEU A 332 10.33 1.74 18.51
CA LEU A 332 10.89 1.92 19.86
C LEU A 332 12.10 2.88 19.89
N ARG A 333 12.78 3.08 18.75
CA ARG A 333 13.87 4.06 18.62
C ARG A 333 13.37 5.47 18.30
N ARG A 334 12.18 5.60 17.73
CA ARG A 334 11.65 6.84 17.16
C ARG A 334 10.31 7.21 17.78
N PRO A 335 10.24 8.21 18.67
CA PRO A 335 8.98 8.58 19.33
C PRO A 335 7.92 9.12 18.38
N ASN A 336 8.32 9.57 17.20
CA ASN A 336 7.46 10.09 16.13
C ASN A 336 7.00 9.01 15.11
N LEU A 337 7.35 7.74 15.35
CA LEU A 337 6.80 6.59 14.63
C LEU A 337 5.82 5.84 15.55
N SER A 338 4.53 5.95 15.25
CA SER A 338 3.49 5.20 15.96
C SER A 338 3.08 3.99 15.15
N VAL A 339 3.19 2.79 15.72
CA VAL A 339 2.78 1.53 15.07
C VAL A 339 1.56 0.99 15.81
N VAL A 340 0.47 0.83 15.09
CA VAL A 340 -0.84 0.45 15.63
C VAL A 340 -1.23 -0.86 14.96
N GLY A 341 -1.27 -1.95 15.74
CA GLY A 341 -1.72 -3.25 15.27
C GLY A 341 -2.87 -3.81 16.10
N PRO A 342 -3.41 -4.99 15.73
CA PRO A 342 -4.61 -5.53 16.36
C PRO A 342 -4.43 -5.82 17.84
N ASN A 343 -3.29 -6.37 18.25
CA ASN A 343 -3.03 -6.86 19.61
C ASN A 343 -2.27 -5.87 20.51
N ALA A 344 -1.51 -4.94 19.92
CA ALA A 344 -0.62 -4.03 20.63
C ALA A 344 -0.32 -2.78 19.79
N ALA A 345 0.33 -1.80 20.42
CA ALA A 345 0.85 -0.62 19.75
C ALA A 345 2.21 -0.20 20.30
N VAL A 346 2.98 0.49 19.46
CA VAL A 346 4.10 1.32 19.87
C VAL A 346 3.68 2.77 19.67
N ILE A 347 3.58 3.54 20.76
CA ILE A 347 3.21 4.96 20.72
C ILE A 347 4.24 5.72 21.54
N SER A 348 4.80 6.78 20.97
CA SER A 348 5.86 7.56 21.60
C SER A 348 7.02 6.69 22.11
N ALA A 349 7.47 5.74 21.28
CA ALA A 349 8.51 4.76 21.59
C ALA A 349 8.21 3.81 22.77
N ASN A 350 6.93 3.68 23.18
CA ASN A 350 6.51 2.76 24.23
C ASN A 350 5.63 1.64 23.68
N TRP A 351 6.08 0.39 23.85
CA TRP A 351 5.29 -0.81 23.55
C TRP A 351 4.22 -1.04 24.63
N GLY A 352 2.98 -1.27 24.22
CA GLY A 352 1.91 -1.63 25.14
C GLY A 352 0.75 -2.37 24.49
N HIS A 353 0.04 -3.15 25.29
CA HIS A 353 -1.19 -3.82 24.88
C HIS A 353 -2.41 -2.90 25.04
N TRP A 354 -3.47 -3.20 24.30
CA TRP A 354 -4.72 -2.44 24.38
C TRP A 354 -5.45 -2.72 25.68
N GLN A 355 -5.75 -1.65 26.43
CA GLN A 355 -6.61 -1.71 27.59
C GLN A 355 -7.43 -0.42 27.68
N LEU A 356 -8.75 -0.56 27.63
CA LEU A 356 -9.67 0.56 27.86
C LEU A 356 -9.58 1.00 29.33
N THR A 357 -9.56 2.32 29.56
CA THR A 357 -9.60 2.88 30.91
C THR A 357 -11.01 2.87 31.49
N GLN A 358 -12.03 2.90 30.63
CA GLN A 358 -13.45 2.89 30.97
C GLN A 358 -14.22 1.99 30.01
N PRO A 359 -15.30 1.33 30.47
CA PRO A 359 -16.18 0.58 29.58
C PRO A 359 -16.81 1.50 28.53
N VAL A 360 -17.03 0.97 27.33
CA VAL A 360 -17.56 1.75 26.20
C VAL A 360 -19.03 2.10 26.46
N ASP A 361 -19.35 3.40 26.42
CA ASP A 361 -20.74 3.87 26.56
C ASP A 361 -21.61 3.38 25.40
N ARG A 362 -22.88 3.05 25.69
CA ARG A 362 -23.86 2.63 24.66
C ARG A 362 -24.06 3.65 23.53
N LYS A 363 -23.72 4.92 23.75
CA LYS A 363 -23.84 5.99 22.74
C LYS A 363 -22.63 6.11 21.81
N THR A 364 -21.42 5.78 22.28
CA THR A 364 -20.18 5.85 21.49
C THR A 364 -19.75 4.49 20.95
N CYS A 365 -20.40 3.42 21.40
CA CYS A 365 -20.17 2.04 20.98
C CYS A 365 -20.12 1.87 19.46
N ALA A 366 -21.10 2.42 18.71
CA ALA A 366 -21.13 2.26 17.25
C ALA A 366 -19.92 2.88 16.52
N PHE A 367 -19.35 3.97 17.05
CA PHE A 367 -18.15 4.60 16.45
C PHE A 367 -16.86 3.92 16.94
N MET A 368 -16.82 3.56 18.23
CA MET A 368 -15.69 2.84 18.82
C MET A 368 -15.50 1.47 18.20
N ASP A 369 -16.59 0.73 17.90
CA ASP A 369 -16.53 -0.61 17.32
C ASP A 369 -15.97 -0.64 15.89
N MET A 370 -16.10 0.48 15.15
CA MET A 370 -15.45 0.62 13.85
C MET A 370 -13.92 0.64 13.96
N GLY A 371 -13.40 1.18 15.06
CA GLY A 371 -11.96 1.30 15.30
C GLY A 371 -11.38 0.18 16.17
N PHE A 372 -12.11 -0.28 17.17
CA PHE A 372 -11.66 -1.23 18.19
C PHE A 372 -12.77 -2.21 18.57
N ASP A 373 -12.55 -3.48 18.26
CA ASP A 373 -13.40 -4.60 18.66
C ASP A 373 -13.19 -4.90 20.14
N SER A 374 -14.14 -4.54 20.99
CA SER A 374 -14.04 -4.84 22.42
C SER A 374 -14.61 -6.23 22.70
N ASN A 375 -13.84 -7.06 23.41
CA ASN A 375 -14.29 -8.38 23.88
C ASN A 375 -15.51 -8.29 24.83
N ALA A 376 -15.81 -7.10 25.35
CA ALA A 376 -16.99 -6.84 26.16
C ALA A 376 -18.31 -6.98 25.36
N MET A 377 -18.31 -6.73 24.03
CA MET A 377 -19.45 -6.96 23.12
C MET A 377 -19.00 -7.14 21.65
N PRO A 378 -18.67 -8.36 21.22
CA PRO A 378 -18.39 -8.63 19.80
C PRO A 378 -19.67 -8.75 18.96
N GLU A 379 -19.71 -8.14 17.77
CA GLU A 379 -20.78 -8.35 16.78
C GLU A 379 -20.66 -9.71 16.04
N ASP A 380 -19.45 -10.26 15.89
CA ASP A 380 -19.16 -11.40 14.99
C ASP A 380 -19.46 -12.80 15.58
N GLY A 381 -20.31 -12.90 16.59
CA GLY A 381 -20.68 -14.19 17.20
C GLY A 381 -19.52 -14.92 17.89
N GLY A 382 -18.43 -14.21 18.20
CA GLY A 382 -17.50 -14.67 19.22
C GLY A 382 -18.23 -14.74 20.57
N SER A 383 -17.93 -15.74 21.38
CA SER A 383 -18.48 -15.77 22.74
C SER A 383 -18.09 -14.47 23.44
N PRO A 384 -19.04 -13.61 23.87
CA PRO A 384 -18.70 -12.50 24.74
C PRO A 384 -17.91 -13.09 25.92
N ALA A 385 -16.85 -12.41 26.35
CA ALA A 385 -16.18 -12.85 27.56
C ALA A 385 -17.23 -13.01 28.67
N ASN A 386 -17.13 -14.08 29.46
CA ASN A 386 -18.07 -14.38 30.55
C ASN A 386 -18.14 -13.26 31.62
N ARG A 387 -17.37 -12.18 31.45
CA ARG A 387 -17.35 -10.97 32.27
C ARG A 387 -17.37 -9.74 31.37
N THR A 388 -18.34 -8.86 31.62
CA THR A 388 -18.44 -7.48 31.08
C THR A 388 -17.30 -6.56 31.54
N ASP A 389 -16.30 -7.09 32.27
CA ASP A 389 -15.17 -6.38 32.84
C ASP A 389 -13.89 -6.52 31.99
N ASP A 390 -13.91 -7.30 30.91
CA ASP A 390 -12.75 -7.46 30.02
C ASP A 390 -12.59 -6.22 29.12
N LEU A 391 -11.86 -5.22 29.65
CA LEU A 391 -11.48 -3.97 28.98
C LEU A 391 -10.43 -4.16 27.86
N THR A 392 -10.31 -5.36 27.32
CA THR A 392 -9.36 -5.72 26.26
C THR A 392 -10.09 -5.92 24.93
N GLY A 393 -9.35 -6.01 23.83
CA GLY A 393 -9.93 -6.11 22.50
C GLY A 393 -8.88 -6.02 21.40
N LYS A 394 -9.35 -5.89 20.15
CA LYS A 394 -8.48 -5.78 18.98
C LYS A 394 -8.71 -4.49 18.21
N MET A 395 -7.62 -3.81 17.84
CA MET A 395 -7.69 -2.67 16.94
C MET A 395 -7.99 -3.12 15.51
N ARG A 396 -9.05 -2.57 14.90
CA ARG A 396 -9.51 -2.90 13.54
C ARG A 396 -8.98 -1.94 12.48
N LEU A 397 -8.48 -0.76 12.86
CA LEU A 397 -8.01 0.27 11.91
C LEU A 397 -6.82 -0.16 11.03
N GLY A 398 -6.14 -1.26 11.36
CA GLY A 398 -5.14 -1.90 10.51
C GLY A 398 -5.72 -2.55 9.24
N ASP A 399 -7.00 -2.92 9.27
CA ASP A 399 -7.75 -3.41 8.11
C ASP A 399 -8.27 -2.23 7.30
N PHE A 400 -7.92 -2.19 6.01
CA PHE A 400 -8.32 -1.12 5.10
C PHE A 400 -9.84 -1.00 4.96
N ASN A 401 -10.60 -2.09 5.07
CA ASN A 401 -12.06 -2.05 5.04
C ASN A 401 -12.62 -1.28 6.24
N TRP A 402 -12.17 -1.60 7.44
CA TRP A 402 -12.59 -0.94 8.66
C TRP A 402 -12.08 0.51 8.72
N PHE A 403 -10.85 0.75 8.27
CA PHE A 403 -10.31 2.10 8.12
C PHE A 403 -11.15 2.97 7.19
N CYS A 404 -11.54 2.47 6.01
CA CYS A 404 -12.39 3.22 5.08
C CYS A 404 -13.81 3.43 5.61
N ARG A 405 -14.38 2.46 6.35
CA ARG A 405 -15.66 2.63 7.05
C ARG A 405 -15.58 3.72 8.11
N PHE A 406 -14.50 3.72 8.89
CA PHE A 406 -14.22 4.76 9.89
C PHE A 406 -14.14 6.15 9.24
N LEU A 407 -13.39 6.29 8.14
CA LEU A 407 -13.31 7.54 7.37
C LEU A 407 -14.68 7.98 6.85
N LYS A 408 -15.45 7.07 6.25
CA LYS A 408 -16.79 7.37 5.72
C LYS A 408 -17.75 7.82 6.82
N ALA A 409 -17.71 7.19 7.99
CA ALA A 409 -18.52 7.57 9.15
C ALA A 409 -18.18 8.98 9.65
N MET A 410 -16.90 9.37 9.62
CA MET A 410 -16.49 10.75 9.92
C MET A 410 -17.02 11.73 8.86
N GLY A 411 -16.89 11.41 7.58
CA GLY A 411 -17.36 12.27 6.48
C GLY A 411 -18.87 12.55 6.53
N GLY A 412 -19.68 11.57 6.95
CA GLY A 412 -21.12 11.73 7.15
C GLY A 412 -21.51 12.62 8.35
N ALA A 413 -20.61 12.83 9.31
CA ALA A 413 -20.85 13.73 10.46
C ALA A 413 -20.55 15.21 10.14
N PHE A 414 -19.87 15.49 9.01
CA PHE A 414 -19.53 16.84 8.55
C PHE A 414 -20.42 17.34 7.39
N GLY A 415 -21.42 16.55 6.98
CA GLY A 415 -22.33 16.82 5.86
C GLY A 415 -23.58 17.60 6.24
#